data_AF-A0A2V3W0Y7-F1
#
_entry.id   AF-A0A2V3W0Y7-F1
#
_cell.length_a   1.000
_cell.length_b   1.000
_cell.length_c   1.000
_cell.angle_alpha   90.00
_cell.angle_beta   90.00
_cell.angle_gamma   90.00
#
_symmetry.space_group_name_H-M   'P 1'
#
loop_
_entity.id
_entity.type
_entity.pdbx_description
1 polymer ?
#
loop_
_entity_poly.entity_id
_entity_poly.type
_entity_poly.pdbx_seq_one_letter_code
_entity_poly.pdbx_strand_id
1 'polypeptide(L)' 'MTKKELEAKLLELKSDYIRIQGDMDKLEFVRGRVSAAEEQLIRLEEEIAGVNKQLEKLDFDK' A
#
# COMPACT_ATOMS: atom_id res chain seq x y z
N MET A 1 -14.74 5.94 -10.15
CA MET A 1 -13.72 6.76 -9.47
C MET A 1 -13.08 7.68 -10.47
N THR A 2 -12.89 8.93 -10.10
CA THR A 2 -12.11 9.93 -10.81
C THR A 2 -10.62 9.70 -10.54
N LYS A 3 -9.76 10.25 -11.41
CA LYS A 3 -8.30 10.21 -11.22
C LYS A 3 -7.89 10.70 -9.81
N LYS A 4 -8.49 11.81 -9.35
CA LYS A 4 -8.24 12.38 -8.02
C LYS A 4 -8.59 11.44 -6.86
N GLU A 5 -9.68 10.69 -6.97
CA GLU A 5 -10.07 9.73 -5.94
C GLU A 5 -9.09 8.55 -5.88
N LEU A 6 -8.60 8.09 -7.02
CA LEU A 6 -7.57 7.04 -7.08
C LEU A 6 -6.22 7.53 -6.55
N GLU A 7 -5.82 8.77 -6.86
CA GLU A 7 -4.61 9.39 -6.30
C GLU A 7 -4.71 9.55 -4.78
N ALA A 8 -5.87 9.96 -4.26
CA ALA A 8 -6.12 10.04 -2.82
C ALA A 8 -6.06 8.65 -2.15
N LYS A 9 -6.72 7.63 -2.75
CA LYS A 9 -6.64 6.25 -2.27
C LYS A 9 -5.21 5.73 -2.28
N LEU A 10 -4.45 6.01 -3.35
CA LEU A 10 -3.05 5.59 -3.46
C LEU A 10 -2.18 6.22 -2.37
N LEU A 11 -2.41 7.50 -2.04
CA LEU A 11 -1.70 8.19 -0.97
C LEU A 11 -2.00 7.56 0.40
N GLU A 12 -3.26 7.24 0.68
CA GLU A 12 -3.68 6.55 1.90
C GLU A 12 -3.00 5.18 2.02
N LEU A 13 -3.09 4.34 0.98
CA LEU A 13 -2.47 3.02 0.96
C LEU A 13 -0.95 3.09 1.19
N LYS A 14 -0.26 4.05 0.56
CA LYS A 14 1.18 4.26 0.77
C LYS A 14 1.52 4.71 2.18
N SER A 15 0.66 5.55 2.78
CA SER A 15 0.84 5.99 4.18
C SER A 15 0.71 4.81 5.14
N ASP A 16 -0.28 3.93 4.93
CA ASP A 16 -0.45 2.73 5.75
C ASP A 16 0.69 1.74 5.56
N TYR A 17 1.19 1.57 4.34
CA TYR A 17 2.37 0.75 4.05
C TYR A 17 3.60 1.20 4.87
N ILE A 18 3.92 2.50 4.84
CA ILE A 18 5.05 3.06 5.59
C ILE A 18 4.88 2.85 7.10
N ARG A 19 3.66 3.02 7.62
CA ARG A 19 3.35 2.83 9.03
C ARG A 19 3.57 1.38 9.46
N ILE A 20 3.01 0.43 8.71
CA ILE A 20 3.13 -1.01 9.02
C ILE A 20 4.57 -1.46 8.90
N GLN A 21 5.31 -1.00 7.89
CA GLN A 21 6.74 -1.30 7.76
C GLN A 21 7.52 -0.81 8.99
N GLY A 22 7.28 0.43 9.44
CA GLY A 22 7.93 0.97 10.63
C GLY A 22 7.55 0.26 11.94
N ASP A 23 6.35 -0.31 12.02
CA ASP A 23 5.94 -1.16 13.14
C ASP A 23 6.55 -2.56 13.05
N MET A 24 6.77 -3.07 11.83
CA MET A 24 7.44 -4.34 11.58
C MET A 24 8.92 -4.30 11.98
N ASP A 25 9.64 -3.22 11.63
CA ASP A 25 11.03 -3.00 12.08
C ASP A 25 11.17 -3.07 13.61
N LYS A 26 10.18 -2.52 14.34
CA LYS A 26 10.14 -2.61 15.81
C LYS A 26 9.81 -4.02 16.30
N LEU A 27 8.91 -4.73 15.62
CA LEU A 27 8.52 -6.10 15.98
C LEU A 27 9.67 -7.10 15.76
N GLU A 28 10.43 -6.96 14.67
CA GLU A 28 11.66 -7.73 14.45
C GLU A 28 12.68 -7.48 15.56
N PHE A 29 12.84 -6.21 15.97
CA PHE A 29 13.75 -5.84 17.04
C PHE A 29 13.41 -6.53 18.38
N VAL A 30 12.13 -6.73 18.69
CA VAL A 30 11.67 -7.44 19.90
C VAL A 30 11.54 -8.96 19.72
N ARG A 31 12.03 -9.53 18.61
CA ARG A 31 11.85 -10.95 18.22
C ARG A 31 10.38 -11.40 18.22
N GLY A 32 9.48 -10.47 17.93
CA GLY A 32 8.05 -10.75 17.73
C GLY A 32 7.79 -11.50 16.42
N ARG A 33 6.58 -12.05 16.26
CA ARG A 33 6.17 -12.65 14.99
C ARG A 33 5.78 -11.55 14.01
N VAL A 34 6.54 -11.38 12.94
CA VAL A 34 6.27 -10.40 11.88
C VAL A 34 5.35 -10.89 10.76
N SER A 35 5.06 -12.19 10.74
CA SER A 35 4.29 -12.83 9.66
C SER A 35 2.91 -12.20 9.39
N ALA A 36 2.26 -11.66 10.42
CA ALA A 36 0.98 -10.96 10.25
C ALA A 36 1.14 -9.58 9.60
N ALA A 37 2.20 -8.84 9.94
CA ALA A 37 2.51 -7.55 9.33
C ALA A 37 2.98 -7.72 7.88
N GLU A 38 3.81 -8.74 7.61
CA GLU A 38 4.22 -9.11 6.25
C GLU A 38 3.02 -9.42 5.36
N GLU A 39 2.06 -10.22 5.83
CA GLU A 39 0.85 -10.51 5.05
C GLU A 39 0.02 -9.25 4.76
N GLN A 40 -0.03 -8.30 5.70
CA GLN A 40 -0.70 -7.02 5.47
C GLN A 40 0.03 -6.15 4.45
N LEU A 41 1.37 -6.12 4.49
CA LEU A 41 2.17 -5.40 3.50
C LEU A 41 1.97 -5.96 2.10
N ILE A 42 1.97 -7.29 1.93
CA ILE A 42 1.71 -7.94 0.63
C ILE A 42 0.36 -7.52 0.06
N ARG A 43 -0.71 -7.54 0.89
CA ARG A 43 -2.05 -7.11 0.47
C ARG A 43 -2.08 -5.64 0.06
N LEU A 44 -1.38 -4.78 0.80
CA LEU A 44 -1.24 -3.36 0.48
C LEU A 44 -0.54 -3.16 -0.86
N GLU A 45 0.52 -3.92 -1.15
CA GLU A 45 1.22 -3.86 -2.43
C GLU A 45 0.32 -4.26 -3.60
N GLU A 46 -0.50 -5.31 -3.44
CA GLU A 46 -1.46 -5.73 -4.45
C GLU A 46 -2.51 -4.64 -4.72
N GLU A 47 -3.03 -3.99 -3.67
CA GLU A 47 -3.99 -2.88 -3.82
C GLU A 47 -3.34 -1.65 -4.48
N ILE A 48 -2.13 -1.28 -4.07
CA ILE A 48 -1.36 -0.17 -4.65
C ILE A 48 -1.12 -0.43 -6.15
N ALA A 49 -0.71 -1.64 -6.52
CA ALA A 49 -0.52 -2.03 -7.90
C ALA A 49 -1.83 -1.97 -8.70
N GLY A 50 -2.94 -2.40 -8.11
CA GLY A 50 -4.27 -2.30 -8.71
C GLY A 50 -4.73 -0.87 -8.96
N VAL A 51 -4.47 0.05 -8.02
CA VAL A 51 -4.79 1.47 -8.17
C VAL A 51 -3.89 2.14 -9.21
N ASN A 52 -2.58 1.82 -9.23
CA ASN A 52 -1.66 2.32 -10.24
C ASN A 52 -2.07 1.89 -11.66
N LYS A 53 -2.49 0.64 -11.86
CA LYS A 53 -3.01 0.17 -13.16
C LYS A 53 -4.26 0.93 -13.61
N GLN A 54 -5.15 1.26 -12.68
CA GLN A 54 -6.34 2.06 -12.98
C GLN A 54 -5.98 3.50 -13.35
N LEU A 55 -5.02 4.11 -12.63
CA LEU A 55 -4.49 5.43 -12.95
C LEU A 55 -3.82 5.46 -14.31
N GLU A 56 -2.97 4.48 -14.60
CA GLU A 56 -2.28 4.36 -15.89
C GLU A 56 -3.29 4.23 -17.04
N LYS A 57 -4.33 3.40 -16.87
CA LYS A 57 -5.40 3.28 -17.87
C LYS A 57 -6.12 4.61 -18.11
N LEU A 58 -6.43 5.35 -17.04
CA LEU A 58 -7.06 6.68 -17.12
C LEU A 58 -6.16 7.75 -17.75
N ASP A 59 -4.84 7.63 -17.62
CA ASP A 59 -3.89 8.52 -18.29
C ASP A 59 -3.66 8.13 -19.76
N PHE A 60 -3.81 6.86 -20.12
CA PHE A 60 -3.68 6.37 -21.50
C PHE A 60 -4.94 6.59 -22.36
N ASP A 61 -6.13 6.65 -21.75
CA ASP A 61 -7.41 6.93 -22.41
C ASP A 61 -7.65 8.45 -22.65
N LYS A 62 -6.66 9.32 -22.38
CA LYS A 62 -6.70 10.77 -22.63
C LYS A 62 -5.96 11.18 -23.90
#